data_AF-A0A561CJT1-F1
#
_entry.id   AF-A0A561CJT1-F1
#
_cell.length_a   1.000
_cell.length_b   1.000
_cell.length_c   1.000
_cell.angle_alpha   90.00
_cell.angle_beta   90.00
_cell.angle_gamma   90.00
#
_symmetry.space_group_name_H-M   'P 1'
#
loop_
_entity.id
_entity.type
_entity.pdbx_description
1 polymer ?
#
loop_
_entity_poly.entity_id
_entity_poly.type
_entity_poly.pdbx_seq_one_letter_code
_entity_poly.pdbx_strand_id
1 'polypeptide(L)'
;MEQVAVADLPRSASSPLFERLRRAVHGVTLRTPPLNEAARWHTHTIGGIERRLAQPLTFTPYASVKPCSARCGFCSENLRKAGGGTSASRLRPASGYFDGLSRALRALRGVPLSWSLSGLETSDDADWMLRLLHTLAAGESEGPVVEDRVLYTNGAGFAGPQGEVLRRALPSFGMSWLELSRHHHDGAANQAIMRFRPEVAIGYQTVFERTARRLADTVALRLVCILQRGGIAQPPDVAAYLAWARECGAGTVVFREFSRLGDGYRDNATARHLRTERVSMDALLTACLDDPGVSRGWTLESLTEGYYFWNLRLRTGNGLTVVFESADYGAMHARHATGDVYKLVYFADGQLCAGWEPGHDVLLDTRIAQACP
;
A
#
# COMPACT_ATOMS: atom_id res chain seq x y z
N MET A 1 -20.91 19.06 3.35
CA MET A 1 -20.26 17.99 4.13
C MET A 1 -21.36 17.06 4.61
N GLU A 2 -21.54 15.93 3.93
CA GLU A 2 -22.62 15.00 4.23
C GLU A 2 -22.14 14.02 5.32
N GLN A 3 -22.93 13.86 6.39
CA GLN A 3 -22.64 12.95 7.48
C GLN A 3 -23.16 11.55 7.10
N VAL A 4 -22.25 10.60 6.87
CA VAL A 4 -22.65 9.20 6.67
C VAL A 4 -22.89 8.52 8.02
N ALA A 5 -23.95 7.71 8.07
CA ALA A 5 -24.35 6.97 9.25
C ALA A 5 -23.37 5.83 9.54
N VAL A 6 -23.08 5.60 10.81
CA VAL A 6 -22.13 4.57 11.30
C VAL A 6 -22.50 3.16 10.83
N ALA A 7 -23.78 2.89 10.62
CA ALA A 7 -24.26 1.59 10.16
C ALA A 7 -23.87 1.26 8.71
N ASP A 8 -23.59 2.27 7.90
CA ASP A 8 -23.25 2.13 6.48
C ASP A 8 -21.73 2.03 6.24
N LEU A 9 -20.95 2.19 7.32
CA LEU A 9 -19.50 2.12 7.32
C LEU A 9 -19.02 0.65 7.30
N PRO A 10 -18.04 0.25 6.46
CA PRO A 10 -17.45 -1.08 6.51
C PRO A 10 -17.04 -1.51 7.94
N ARG A 11 -17.20 -2.81 8.24
CA ARG A 11 -16.92 -3.40 9.57
C ARG A 11 -15.51 -3.12 10.12
N SER A 12 -14.55 -2.74 9.28
CA SER A 12 -13.24 -2.26 9.73
C SER A 12 -13.34 -1.04 10.66
N ALA A 13 -14.36 -0.19 10.49
CA ALA A 13 -14.62 1.04 11.25
C ALA A 13 -15.49 0.82 12.50
N SER A 14 -16.04 -0.38 12.73
CA SER A 14 -17.02 -0.60 13.81
C SER A 14 -16.40 -0.80 15.20
N SER A 15 -15.40 0.01 15.58
CA SER A 15 -14.79 -0.05 16.90
C SER A 15 -15.18 1.15 17.78
N PRO A 16 -15.29 0.96 19.12
CA PRO A 16 -15.57 2.06 20.04
C PRO A 16 -14.54 3.21 19.95
N LEU A 17 -13.29 2.88 19.61
CA LEU A 17 -12.25 3.88 19.40
C LEU A 17 -12.55 4.75 18.17
N PHE A 18 -12.93 4.16 17.04
CA PHE A 18 -13.23 4.90 15.83
C PHE A 18 -14.34 5.93 16.07
N GLU A 19 -15.42 5.53 16.75
CA GLU A 19 -16.52 6.43 17.11
C GLU A 19 -16.07 7.59 18.01
N ARG A 20 -15.19 7.30 18.98
CA ARG A 20 -14.60 8.34 19.84
C ARG A 20 -13.75 9.31 19.02
N LEU A 21 -12.89 8.81 18.14
CA LEU A 21 -12.02 9.62 17.28
C LEU A 21 -12.84 10.46 16.30
N ARG A 22 -13.92 9.92 15.76
CA ARG A 22 -14.83 10.62 14.83
C ARG A 22 -15.40 11.91 15.42
N ARG A 23 -15.66 11.92 16.73
CA ARG A 23 -16.12 13.11 17.45
C ARG A 23 -15.00 14.11 17.75
N ALA A 24 -13.75 13.67 17.72
CA ALA A 24 -12.58 14.45 18.12
C ALA A 24 -11.83 15.09 16.94
N VAL A 25 -12.00 14.59 15.72
CA VAL A 25 -11.34 15.13 14.52
C VAL A 25 -12.18 16.19 13.82
N HIS A 26 -11.53 17.04 13.02
CA HIS A 26 -12.19 18.10 12.25
C HIS A 26 -13.02 17.59 11.06
N GLY A 27 -12.74 16.37 10.58
CA GLY A 27 -13.47 15.78 9.47
C GLY A 27 -13.14 14.31 9.23
N VAL A 28 -14.10 13.63 8.59
CA VAL A 28 -13.95 12.27 8.08
C VAL A 28 -14.00 12.32 6.56
N THR A 29 -12.97 11.79 5.91
CA THR A 29 -12.94 11.60 4.46
C THR A 29 -13.38 10.19 4.13
N LEU A 30 -14.50 10.06 3.41
CA LEU A 30 -14.93 8.78 2.86
C LEU A 30 -14.26 8.61 1.50
N ARG A 31 -13.36 7.64 1.36
CA ARG A 31 -12.76 7.26 0.07
C ARG A 31 -13.64 6.34 -0.73
N THR A 32 -14.47 5.53 -0.09
CA THR A 32 -15.49 4.74 -0.79
C THR A 32 -16.64 5.66 -1.18
N PRO A 33 -16.98 5.77 -2.47
CA PRO A 33 -18.15 6.54 -2.89
C PRO A 33 -19.45 5.90 -2.37
N PRO A 34 -20.35 6.69 -1.76
CA PRO A 34 -21.74 6.28 -1.61
C PRO A 34 -22.38 6.00 -2.98
N LEU A 35 -23.35 5.08 -3.03
CA LEU A 35 -23.99 4.68 -4.30
C LEU A 35 -24.75 5.85 -4.96
N ASN A 36 -25.28 6.77 -4.16
CA ASN A 36 -26.01 7.96 -4.60
C ASN A 36 -25.09 9.15 -5.01
N GLU A 37 -23.78 9.09 -4.75
CA GLU A 37 -22.84 10.14 -5.13
C GLU A 37 -22.27 9.89 -6.53
N ALA A 38 -23.10 10.04 -7.57
CA ALA A 38 -22.74 9.74 -8.96
C ALA A 38 -21.43 10.38 -9.43
N ALA A 39 -21.10 11.59 -8.98
CA ALA A 39 -19.87 12.30 -9.33
C ALA A 39 -18.57 11.59 -8.89
N ARG A 40 -18.66 10.64 -7.96
CA ARG A 40 -17.52 9.86 -7.45
C ARG A 40 -17.41 8.46 -8.06
N TRP A 41 -18.27 8.18 -9.03
CA TRP A 41 -18.22 7.00 -9.86
C TRP A 41 -17.83 7.41 -11.28
N HIS A 42 -16.81 6.76 -11.83
CA HIS A 42 -16.41 6.93 -13.21
C HIS A 42 -16.85 5.69 -14.00
N THR A 43 -17.74 5.85 -14.97
CA THR A 43 -18.16 4.76 -15.84
C THR A 43 -17.20 4.66 -17.03
N HIS A 44 -16.69 3.45 -17.30
CA HIS A 44 -15.73 3.23 -18.38
C HIS A 44 -15.86 1.83 -18.99
N THR A 45 -15.59 1.71 -20.28
CA THR A 45 -15.61 0.41 -20.97
C THR A 45 -14.22 -0.23 -20.99
N ILE A 46 -14.07 -1.40 -20.36
CA ILE A 46 -12.83 -2.17 -20.35
C ILE A 46 -13.13 -3.56 -20.91
N GLY A 47 -12.37 -3.98 -21.92
CA GLY A 47 -12.60 -5.29 -22.55
C GLY A 47 -13.99 -5.42 -23.22
N GLY A 48 -14.59 -4.31 -23.65
CA GLY A 48 -15.93 -4.27 -24.23
C GLY A 48 -17.08 -4.31 -23.22
N ILE A 49 -16.79 -4.30 -21.91
CA ILE A 49 -17.79 -4.32 -20.85
C ILE A 49 -17.75 -3.00 -20.09
N GLU A 50 -18.91 -2.38 -19.91
CA GLU A 50 -19.06 -1.18 -19.08
C GLU A 50 -18.85 -1.53 -17.60
N ARG A 51 -18.02 -0.73 -16.92
CA ARG A 51 -17.66 -0.90 -15.50
C ARG A 51 -17.83 0.40 -14.75
N ARG A 52 -18.20 0.31 -13.48
CA ARG A 52 -18.18 1.42 -12.53
C ARG A 52 -16.88 1.41 -11.75
N LEU A 53 -16.12 2.49 -11.85
CA LEU A 53 -14.85 2.67 -11.17
C LEU A 53 -15.04 3.66 -10.01
N ALA A 54 -14.73 3.23 -8.79
CA ALA A 54 -14.83 4.05 -7.60
C ALA A 54 -13.64 5.02 -7.51
N GLN A 55 -13.91 6.31 -7.23
CA GLN A 55 -12.87 7.33 -7.06
C GLN A 55 -12.63 7.68 -5.58
N PRO A 56 -11.34 7.78 -5.15
CA PRO A 56 -10.12 7.67 -5.96
C PRO A 56 -9.75 6.22 -6.33
N LEU A 57 -9.28 6.02 -7.56
CA LEU A 57 -8.84 4.72 -8.09
C LEU A 57 -7.31 4.59 -8.10
N THR A 58 -6.80 3.37 -7.88
CA THR A 58 -5.35 3.08 -8.03
C THR A 58 -5.09 2.02 -9.09
N PHE A 59 -4.00 2.18 -9.84
CA PHE A 59 -3.46 1.17 -10.75
C PHE A 59 -2.10 0.68 -10.24
N THR A 60 -1.98 -0.65 -10.10
CA THR A 60 -0.78 -1.33 -9.62
C THR A 60 -0.20 -2.24 -10.69
N PRO A 61 0.90 -1.87 -11.36
CA PRO A 61 1.71 -2.83 -12.08
C PRO A 61 2.42 -3.72 -11.05
N TYR A 62 1.99 -4.98 -10.95
CA TYR A 62 2.41 -5.85 -9.86
C TYR A 62 3.89 -6.26 -10.00
N ALA A 63 4.73 -5.81 -9.08
CA ALA A 63 6.16 -6.11 -9.06
C ALA A 63 6.41 -7.59 -8.73
N SER A 64 6.61 -8.41 -9.75
CA SER A 64 6.87 -9.86 -9.60
C SER A 64 8.00 -10.37 -10.49
N VAL A 65 8.84 -9.47 -11.03
CA VAL A 65 9.98 -9.82 -11.90
C VAL A 65 10.94 -10.82 -11.24
N LYS A 66 11.14 -10.71 -9.92
CA LYS A 66 11.89 -11.69 -9.14
C LYS A 66 11.38 -11.78 -7.69
N PRO A 67 11.78 -12.81 -6.92
CA PRO A 67 11.40 -12.93 -5.52
C PRO A 67 11.87 -11.72 -4.68
N CYS A 68 11.05 -11.31 -3.72
CA CYS A 68 11.39 -10.22 -2.79
C CYS A 68 12.66 -10.54 -1.98
N SER A 69 13.50 -9.53 -1.82
CA SER A 69 14.70 -9.53 -0.96
C SER A 69 14.38 -9.70 0.53
N ALA A 70 13.18 -9.33 0.97
CA ALA A 70 12.66 -9.55 2.33
C ALA A 70 11.82 -10.84 2.42
N ARG A 71 11.78 -11.45 3.61
CA ARG A 71 11.04 -12.70 3.90
C ARG A 71 10.16 -12.56 5.13
N CYS A 72 9.44 -11.45 5.20
CA CYS A 72 8.56 -11.09 6.30
C CYS A 72 7.56 -12.21 6.62
N GLY A 73 7.41 -12.55 7.91
CA GLY A 73 6.45 -13.57 8.35
C GLY A 73 4.99 -13.23 8.03
N PHE A 74 4.69 -11.92 7.96
CA PHE A 74 3.37 -11.35 7.68
C PHE A 74 3.09 -11.07 6.21
N CYS A 75 4.00 -11.40 5.28
CA CYS A 75 3.82 -11.07 3.86
C CYS A 75 2.53 -11.68 3.29
N SER A 76 1.63 -10.84 2.78
CA SER A 76 0.32 -11.23 2.24
C SER A 76 0.43 -12.27 1.12
N GLU A 77 1.52 -12.27 0.35
CA GLU A 77 1.78 -13.24 -0.71
C GLU A 77 1.97 -14.67 -0.24
N ASN A 78 2.30 -14.83 1.04
CA ASN A 78 2.39 -16.14 1.66
C ASN A 78 1.04 -16.63 2.18
N LEU A 79 0.01 -15.78 2.26
CA LEU A 79 -1.35 -16.22 2.58
C LEU A 79 -1.87 -17.18 1.50
N ARG A 80 -2.73 -18.10 1.92
CA ARG A 80 -3.35 -19.09 1.04
C ARG A 80 -4.85 -19.05 1.22
N LYS A 81 -5.57 -18.93 0.11
CA LYS A 81 -7.04 -18.98 0.11
C LYS A 81 -7.54 -20.41 0.12
N ALA A 82 -8.71 -20.63 0.71
CA ALA A 82 -9.38 -21.93 0.73
C ALA A 82 -9.63 -22.43 -0.71
N GLY A 83 -10.14 -21.56 -1.60
CA GLY A 83 -10.44 -21.83 -3.00
C GLY A 83 -9.23 -22.08 -3.92
N GLY A 84 -7.99 -21.97 -3.41
CA GLY A 84 -6.79 -22.15 -4.22
C GLY A 84 -6.40 -20.87 -4.98
N GLY A 85 -5.88 -21.04 -6.19
CA GLY A 85 -5.41 -19.93 -7.05
C GLY A 85 -3.88 -19.77 -7.08
N THR A 86 -3.41 -19.14 -8.16
CA THR A 86 -2.00 -18.81 -8.34
C THR A 86 -1.67 -17.54 -7.57
N SER A 87 -0.68 -17.59 -6.69
CA SER A 87 -0.19 -16.37 -6.01
C SER A 87 0.50 -15.45 -7.01
N ALA A 88 0.19 -14.15 -6.96
CA ALA A 88 0.81 -13.12 -7.79
C ALA A 88 2.34 -13.13 -7.66
N SER A 89 2.86 -13.41 -6.47
CA SER A 89 4.31 -13.57 -6.23
C SER A 89 5.01 -14.65 -7.06
N ARG A 90 4.27 -15.62 -7.63
CA ARG A 90 4.81 -16.71 -8.46
C ARG A 90 4.77 -16.40 -9.96
N LEU A 91 4.03 -15.37 -10.37
CA LEU A 91 3.98 -14.96 -11.77
C LEU A 91 5.28 -14.27 -12.17
N ARG A 92 5.70 -14.44 -13.43
CA ARG A 92 6.89 -13.78 -13.97
C ARG A 92 6.54 -13.13 -15.31
N PRO A 93 7.01 -11.90 -15.56
CA PRO A 93 6.67 -11.19 -16.79
C PRO A 93 7.27 -11.92 -17.99
N ALA A 94 6.45 -12.12 -19.02
CA ALA A 94 6.92 -12.56 -20.33
C ALA A 94 7.63 -11.41 -21.08
N SER A 95 8.30 -11.71 -22.19
CA SER A 95 8.99 -10.71 -23.02
C SER A 95 8.08 -9.57 -23.49
N GLY A 96 6.80 -9.86 -23.76
CA GLY A 96 5.78 -8.89 -24.16
C GLY A 96 5.09 -8.13 -23.02
N TYR A 97 5.58 -8.22 -21.78
CA TYR A 97 4.93 -7.60 -20.61
C TYR A 97 4.68 -6.10 -20.79
N PHE A 98 5.68 -5.35 -21.25
CA PHE A 98 5.59 -3.89 -21.39
C PHE A 98 4.68 -3.47 -22.55
N ASP A 99 4.66 -4.25 -23.64
CA ASP A 99 3.71 -4.00 -24.74
C ASP A 99 2.26 -4.24 -24.29
N GLY A 100 2.06 -5.30 -23.49
CA GLY A 100 0.78 -5.57 -22.84
C GLY A 100 0.38 -4.47 -21.86
N LEU A 101 1.32 -3.99 -21.05
CA LEU A 101 1.09 -2.87 -20.13
C LEU A 101 0.65 -1.63 -20.91
N SER A 102 1.34 -1.26 -22.00
CA SER A 102 0.93 -0.16 -22.86
C SER A 102 -0.48 -0.34 -23.44
N ARG A 103 -0.89 -1.58 -23.79
CA ARG A 103 -2.27 -1.87 -24.20
C ARG A 103 -3.27 -1.65 -23.06
N ALA A 104 -2.96 -2.11 -21.85
CA ALA A 104 -3.81 -1.87 -20.68
C ALA A 104 -3.95 -0.37 -20.37
N LEU A 105 -2.88 0.41 -20.48
CA LEU A 105 -2.91 1.86 -20.25
C LEU A 105 -3.81 2.57 -21.28
N ARG A 106 -3.71 2.22 -22.57
CA ARG A 106 -4.60 2.77 -23.61
C ARG A 106 -6.06 2.38 -23.38
N ALA A 107 -6.33 1.18 -22.87
CA ALA A 107 -7.69 0.77 -22.51
C ALA A 107 -8.28 1.56 -21.34
N LEU A 108 -7.45 2.30 -20.59
CA LEU A 108 -7.85 3.18 -19.48
C LEU A 108 -7.80 4.67 -19.85
N ARG A 109 -7.86 4.99 -21.14
CA ARG A 109 -7.83 6.37 -21.62
C ARG A 109 -8.85 7.25 -20.91
N GLY A 110 -8.39 8.35 -20.32
CA GLY A 110 -9.25 9.33 -19.65
C GLY A 110 -9.72 8.95 -18.24
N VAL A 111 -9.41 7.75 -17.76
CA VAL A 111 -9.77 7.30 -16.40
C VAL A 111 -8.90 8.04 -15.38
N PRO A 112 -9.48 8.79 -14.42
CA PRO A 112 -8.72 9.35 -13.30
C PRO A 112 -8.23 8.23 -12.38
N LEU A 113 -6.93 8.23 -12.07
CA LEU A 113 -6.33 7.26 -11.14
C LEU A 113 -4.98 7.74 -10.59
N SER A 114 -4.44 6.97 -9.65
CA SER A 114 -3.07 7.13 -9.15
C SER A 114 -2.22 5.88 -9.40
N TRP A 115 -0.92 6.08 -9.61
CA TRP A 115 0.05 4.97 -9.65
C TRP A 115 0.36 4.47 -8.24
N SER A 116 0.22 3.16 -8.05
CA SER A 116 0.61 2.44 -6.83
C SER A 116 1.65 1.39 -7.20
N LEU A 117 2.94 1.76 -7.19
CA LEU A 117 4.04 0.87 -7.54
C LEU A 117 4.33 -0.06 -6.36
N SER A 118 3.81 -1.29 -6.43
CA SER A 118 3.81 -2.26 -5.33
C SER A 118 3.69 -3.70 -5.84
N GLY A 119 3.61 -4.67 -4.93
CA GLY A 119 3.55 -6.10 -5.20
C GLY A 119 4.53 -6.82 -4.30
N LEU A 120 5.64 -7.29 -4.86
CA LEU A 120 6.84 -7.64 -4.10
C LEU A 120 7.73 -6.39 -3.92
N GLU A 121 9.02 -6.51 -4.16
CA GLU A 121 9.96 -5.39 -4.10
C GLU A 121 10.24 -4.86 -5.51
N THR A 122 9.64 -3.72 -5.85
CA THR A 122 9.80 -3.08 -7.16
C THR A 122 11.26 -2.71 -7.45
N SER A 123 12.00 -2.24 -6.44
CA SER A 123 13.37 -1.74 -6.64
C SER A 123 14.43 -2.84 -6.73
N ASP A 124 14.07 -4.08 -6.39
CA ASP A 124 15.00 -5.20 -6.37
C ASP A 124 15.65 -5.39 -7.75
N ASP A 125 14.91 -5.16 -8.83
CA ASP A 125 15.40 -5.20 -10.21
C ASP A 125 15.39 -3.80 -10.85
N ALA A 126 16.58 -3.19 -10.92
CA ALA A 126 16.70 -1.80 -11.34
C ALA A 126 16.31 -1.57 -12.81
N ASP A 127 16.74 -2.46 -13.70
CA ASP A 127 16.47 -2.33 -15.13
C ASP A 127 14.97 -2.48 -15.41
N TRP A 128 14.33 -3.45 -14.76
CA TRP A 128 12.87 -3.61 -14.85
C TRP A 128 12.12 -2.41 -14.28
N MET A 129 12.53 -1.89 -13.13
CA MET A 129 11.91 -0.69 -12.53
C MET A 129 12.04 0.52 -13.44
N LEU A 130 13.23 0.79 -13.98
CA LEU A 130 13.46 1.90 -14.91
C LEU A 130 12.60 1.77 -16.17
N ARG A 131 12.51 0.57 -16.74
CA ARG A 131 11.64 0.31 -17.90
C ARG A 131 10.17 0.47 -17.55
N LEU A 132 9.74 0.05 -16.36
CA LEU A 132 8.37 0.28 -15.87
C LEU A 132 8.06 1.78 -15.78
N LEU A 133 8.91 2.57 -15.11
CA LEU A 133 8.69 4.02 -15.00
C LEU A 133 8.61 4.68 -16.37
N HIS A 134 9.48 4.29 -17.30
CA HIS A 134 9.44 4.77 -18.68
C HIS A 134 8.13 4.42 -19.39
N THR A 135 7.68 3.15 -19.30
CA THR A 135 6.42 2.71 -19.93
C THR A 135 5.21 3.41 -19.33
N LEU A 136 5.17 3.61 -18.01
CA LEU A 136 4.08 4.33 -17.36
C LEU A 136 4.05 5.79 -17.83
N ALA A 137 5.18 6.49 -17.78
CA ALA A 137 5.28 7.89 -18.20
C ALA A 137 4.87 8.09 -19.67
N ALA A 138 5.34 7.20 -20.56
CA ALA A 138 4.94 7.23 -21.97
C ALA A 138 3.45 6.93 -22.17
N GLY A 139 2.85 6.11 -21.30
CA GLY A 139 1.44 5.75 -21.36
C GLY A 139 0.49 6.87 -20.90
N GLU A 140 0.96 7.87 -20.16
CA GLU A 140 0.12 8.97 -19.66
C GLU A 140 -0.43 9.86 -20.77
N SER A 141 0.25 9.97 -21.93
CA SER A 141 -0.22 10.83 -23.03
C SER A 141 -1.46 10.31 -23.77
N GLU A 142 -1.65 8.98 -23.80
CA GLU A 142 -2.75 8.32 -24.51
C GLU A 142 -3.62 7.44 -23.61
N GLY A 143 -3.32 7.42 -22.31
CA GLY A 143 -3.91 6.55 -21.32
C GLY A 143 -4.63 7.33 -20.21
N PRO A 144 -4.51 6.89 -18.95
CA PRO A 144 -5.27 7.46 -17.85
C PRO A 144 -4.81 8.86 -17.44
N VAL A 145 -5.68 9.57 -16.72
CA VAL A 145 -5.38 10.86 -16.09
C VAL A 145 -4.79 10.59 -14.71
N VAL A 146 -3.48 10.83 -14.57
CA VAL A 146 -2.73 10.46 -13.35
C VAL A 146 -2.72 11.62 -12.35
N GLU A 147 -3.25 11.37 -11.16
CA GLU A 147 -3.32 12.34 -10.06
C GLU A 147 -2.08 12.26 -9.16
N ASP A 148 -1.78 11.06 -8.64
CA ASP A 148 -0.67 10.81 -7.73
C ASP A 148 0.18 9.62 -8.14
N ARG A 149 1.43 9.61 -7.67
CA ARG A 149 2.40 8.53 -7.91
C ARG A 149 3.04 8.12 -6.60
N VAL A 150 2.89 6.84 -6.24
CA VAL A 150 3.35 6.30 -4.96
C VAL A 150 4.19 5.05 -5.18
N LEU A 151 5.36 5.01 -4.54
CA LEU A 151 6.21 3.81 -4.50
C LEU A 151 6.19 3.18 -3.12
N TYR A 152 5.85 1.89 -3.05
CA TYR A 152 5.98 1.06 -1.86
C TYR A 152 7.24 0.20 -2.01
N THR A 153 8.17 0.30 -1.07
CA THR A 153 9.47 -0.39 -1.15
C THR A 153 10.02 -0.71 0.22
N ASN A 154 10.86 -1.74 0.31
CA ASN A 154 11.71 -2.06 1.45
C ASN A 154 13.11 -1.41 1.35
N GLY A 155 13.42 -0.73 0.23
CA GLY A 155 14.64 0.03 0.02
C GLY A 155 15.82 -0.76 -0.57
N ALA A 156 15.68 -2.06 -0.83
CA ALA A 156 16.80 -2.92 -1.22
C ALA A 156 17.51 -2.47 -2.50
N GLY A 157 16.76 -2.11 -3.55
CA GLY A 157 17.34 -1.59 -4.80
C GLY A 157 18.10 -0.28 -4.62
N PHE A 158 17.60 0.61 -3.76
CA PHE A 158 18.22 1.90 -3.47
C PHE A 158 19.53 1.79 -2.68
N ALA A 159 19.71 0.71 -1.92
CA ALA A 159 20.97 0.38 -1.27
C ALA A 159 21.95 -0.38 -2.20
N GLY A 160 21.49 -0.81 -3.38
CA GLY A 160 22.28 -1.58 -4.33
C GLY A 160 23.16 -0.73 -5.27
N PRO A 161 23.93 -1.36 -6.17
CA PRO A 161 24.86 -0.67 -7.08
C PRO A 161 24.19 0.38 -7.98
N GLN A 162 22.96 0.12 -8.43
CA GLN A 162 22.17 1.04 -9.27
C GLN A 162 21.30 2.01 -8.45
N GLY A 163 21.43 2.04 -7.11
CA GLY A 163 20.54 2.78 -6.23
C GLY A 163 20.49 4.29 -6.53
N GLU A 164 21.61 4.87 -6.95
CA GLU A 164 21.66 6.29 -7.35
C GLU A 164 20.97 6.57 -8.69
N VAL A 165 20.94 5.60 -9.60
CA VAL A 165 20.18 5.72 -10.86
C VAL A 165 18.67 5.66 -10.54
N LEU A 166 18.25 4.70 -9.72
CA LEU A 166 16.87 4.58 -9.27
C LEU A 166 16.40 5.83 -8.52
N ARG A 167 17.22 6.36 -7.61
CA ARG A 167 16.89 7.58 -6.85
C ARG A 167 16.62 8.76 -7.79
N ARG A 168 17.46 8.96 -8.81
CA ARG A 168 17.30 10.04 -9.80
C ARG A 168 16.07 9.87 -10.70
N ALA A 169 15.64 8.63 -10.95
CA ALA A 169 14.44 8.36 -11.74
C ALA A 169 13.13 8.77 -11.03
N LEU A 170 13.09 8.79 -9.69
CA LEU A 170 11.89 9.13 -8.93
C LEU A 170 11.35 10.55 -9.23
N PRO A 171 12.14 11.64 -9.10
CA PRO A 171 11.66 12.98 -9.40
C PRO A 171 11.40 13.17 -10.90
N SER A 172 12.20 12.55 -11.78
CA SER A 172 11.96 12.60 -13.22
C SER A 172 10.62 11.96 -13.62
N PHE A 173 10.16 10.95 -12.89
CA PHE A 173 8.84 10.36 -13.05
C PHE A 173 7.71 11.17 -12.40
N GLY A 174 8.02 12.22 -11.62
CA GLY A 174 7.03 13.00 -10.87
C GLY A 174 6.45 12.24 -9.67
N MET A 175 7.28 11.45 -8.97
CA MET A 175 6.85 10.71 -7.78
C MET A 175 6.30 11.65 -6.69
N SER A 176 5.06 11.41 -6.23
CA SER A 176 4.43 12.23 -5.19
C SER A 176 5.06 11.94 -3.81
N TRP A 177 5.19 10.66 -3.45
CA TRP A 177 5.89 10.23 -2.23
C TRP A 177 6.35 8.77 -2.31
N LEU A 178 7.23 8.40 -1.40
CA LEU A 178 7.72 7.04 -1.21
C LEU A 178 7.33 6.52 0.17
N GLU A 179 6.82 5.29 0.21
CA GLU A 179 6.56 4.52 1.43
C GLU A 179 7.66 3.47 1.63
N LEU A 180 8.59 3.77 2.54
CA LEU A 180 9.74 2.91 2.86
C LEU A 180 9.41 2.03 4.07
N SER A 181 9.44 0.72 3.86
CA SER A 181 9.10 -0.27 4.86
C SER A 181 10.23 -0.44 5.86
N ARG A 182 9.94 -0.13 7.12
CA ARG A 182 10.78 -0.39 8.28
C ARG A 182 9.88 -0.67 9.46
N HIS A 183 10.05 -1.80 10.12
CA HIS A 183 9.10 -2.25 11.14
C HIS A 183 9.67 -2.24 12.56
N HIS A 184 10.88 -1.70 12.72
CA HIS A 184 11.46 -1.35 14.01
C HIS A 184 12.60 -0.33 13.85
N HIS A 185 12.83 0.50 14.88
CA HIS A 185 13.92 1.49 14.89
C HIS A 185 15.28 0.81 15.12
N ASP A 186 15.36 -0.16 16.05
CA ASP A 186 16.51 -1.05 16.21
C ASP A 186 16.72 -1.98 15.00
N GLY A 187 17.98 -2.16 14.63
CA GLY A 187 18.44 -2.96 13.49
C GLY A 187 18.19 -4.45 13.65
N ALA A 188 18.52 -5.02 14.81
CA ALA A 188 18.40 -6.46 15.05
C ALA A 188 16.92 -6.88 15.12
N ALA A 189 16.10 -6.11 15.83
CA ALA A 189 14.66 -6.31 15.88
C ALA A 189 14.02 -6.20 14.48
N ASN A 190 14.37 -5.16 13.70
CA ASN A 190 13.85 -5.04 12.33
C ASN A 190 14.30 -6.22 11.45
N GLN A 191 15.54 -6.68 11.60
CA GLN A 191 16.06 -7.81 10.85
C GLN A 191 15.34 -9.12 11.21
N ALA A 192 14.95 -9.31 12.48
CA ALA A 192 14.12 -10.45 12.90
C ALA A 192 12.73 -10.42 12.23
N ILE A 193 12.19 -9.22 11.99
CA ILE A 193 10.88 -9.00 11.36
C ILE A 193 10.95 -9.14 9.83
N MET A 194 11.79 -8.34 9.17
CA MET A 194 11.86 -8.27 7.70
C MET A 194 12.65 -9.42 7.08
N ARG A 195 13.58 -10.00 7.85
CA ARG A 195 14.34 -11.21 7.49
C ARG A 195 15.05 -11.10 6.14
N PHE A 196 15.67 -9.94 5.89
CA PHE A 196 16.52 -9.74 4.74
C PHE A 196 17.61 -10.82 4.68
N ARG A 197 18.06 -11.19 3.49
CA ARG A 197 19.19 -12.11 3.35
C ARG A 197 20.50 -11.39 3.70
N PRO A 198 21.56 -12.09 4.15
CA PRO A 198 22.83 -11.47 4.53
C PRO A 198 23.44 -10.55 3.45
N GLU A 199 23.25 -10.90 2.18
CA GLU A 199 23.73 -10.13 1.03
C GLU A 199 22.92 -8.85 0.73
N VAL A 200 21.76 -8.68 1.35
CA VAL A 200 20.87 -7.54 1.13
C VAL A 200 21.26 -6.39 2.06
N ALA A 201 22.06 -5.46 1.53
CA ALA A 201 22.69 -4.40 2.32
C ALA A 201 21.72 -3.51 3.11
N ILE A 202 20.48 -3.31 2.64
CA ILE A 202 19.48 -2.49 3.35
C ILE A 202 19.10 -3.07 4.72
N GLY A 203 19.40 -4.35 4.98
CA GLY A 203 19.18 -4.97 6.29
C GLY A 203 20.06 -4.38 7.41
N TYR A 204 21.20 -3.77 7.09
CA TYR A 204 22.06 -3.12 8.07
C TYR A 204 21.55 -1.73 8.45
N GLN A 205 21.54 -1.42 9.76
CA GLN A 205 21.01 -0.16 10.31
C GLN A 205 21.56 1.09 9.60
N THR A 206 22.89 1.21 9.57
CA THR A 206 23.57 2.38 9.03
C THR A 206 23.35 2.55 7.52
N VAL A 207 23.17 1.44 6.80
CA VAL A 207 22.83 1.47 5.38
C VAL A 207 21.40 1.96 5.21
N PHE A 208 20.45 1.43 5.99
CA PHE A 208 19.06 1.89 5.96
C PHE A 208 18.95 3.39 6.23
N GLU A 209 19.51 3.88 7.33
CA GLU A 209 19.39 5.29 7.75
C GLU A 209 19.98 6.25 6.70
N ARG A 210 21.12 5.87 6.11
CA ARG A 210 21.73 6.65 5.02
C ARG A 210 20.88 6.63 3.76
N THR A 211 20.33 5.47 3.38
CA THR A 211 19.45 5.34 2.21
C THR A 211 18.16 6.13 2.42
N ALA A 212 17.54 6.05 3.60
CA ALA A 212 16.34 6.80 3.97
C ALA A 212 16.57 8.32 3.85
N ARG A 213 17.65 8.85 4.44
CA ARG A 213 18.00 10.28 4.32
C ARG A 213 18.19 10.71 2.86
N ARG A 214 18.93 9.94 2.06
CA ARG A 214 19.11 10.23 0.63
C ARG A 214 17.80 10.22 -0.16
N LEU A 215 16.87 9.33 0.18
CA LEU A 215 15.55 9.30 -0.44
C LEU A 215 14.71 10.51 -0.03
N ALA A 216 14.73 10.87 1.25
CA ALA A 216 14.04 12.04 1.79
C ALA A 216 14.52 13.36 1.15
N ASP A 217 15.80 13.46 0.79
CA ASP A 217 16.36 14.60 0.05
C ASP A 217 15.86 14.70 -1.41
N THR A 218 15.15 13.68 -1.91
CA THR A 218 14.74 13.58 -3.31
C THR A 218 13.23 13.64 -3.48
N VAL A 219 12.49 12.99 -2.59
CA VAL A 219 11.03 12.84 -2.65
C VAL A 219 10.49 12.76 -1.24
N ALA A 220 9.24 13.18 -1.02
CA ALA A 220 8.61 13.05 0.29
C ALA A 220 8.68 11.61 0.81
N LEU A 221 9.33 11.42 1.95
CA LEU A 221 9.53 10.11 2.58
C LEU A 221 8.48 9.85 3.65
N ARG A 222 7.82 8.70 3.54
CA ARG A 222 6.99 8.11 4.60
C ARG A 222 7.61 6.80 5.05
N LEU A 223 7.82 6.63 6.36
CA LEU A 223 8.21 5.34 6.92
C LEU A 223 6.98 4.52 7.29
N VAL A 224 6.94 3.26 6.88
CA VAL A 224 5.82 2.35 7.16
C VAL A 224 6.26 1.27 8.14
N CYS A 225 5.62 1.25 9.31
CA CYS A 225 5.86 0.29 10.38
C CYS A 225 4.62 -0.57 10.62
N ILE A 226 4.74 -1.89 10.49
CA ILE A 226 3.66 -2.81 10.86
C ILE A 226 3.76 -3.13 12.35
N LEU A 227 2.68 -2.85 13.07
CA LEU A 227 2.54 -3.08 14.50
C LEU A 227 2.49 -4.60 14.78
N GLN A 228 3.39 -5.07 15.62
CA GLN A 228 3.47 -6.48 15.99
C GLN A 228 4.25 -6.68 17.28
N ARG A 229 4.00 -7.83 17.94
CA ARG A 229 4.80 -8.28 19.07
C ARG A 229 6.24 -8.55 18.64
N GLY A 230 7.20 -8.23 19.51
CA GLY A 230 8.62 -8.22 19.15
C GLY A 230 9.03 -7.09 18.19
N GLY A 231 8.09 -6.21 17.82
CA GLY A 231 8.32 -4.96 17.11
C GLY A 231 7.75 -3.79 17.91
N ILE A 232 7.06 -2.87 17.24
CA ILE A 232 6.36 -1.75 17.89
C ILE A 232 5.03 -2.25 18.46
N ALA A 233 4.90 -2.27 19.78
CA ALA A 233 3.76 -2.88 20.47
C ALA A 233 3.17 -2.04 21.61
N GLN A 234 3.90 -1.05 22.13
CA GLN A 234 3.53 -0.24 23.29
C GLN A 234 3.83 1.26 23.05
N PRO A 235 3.24 2.18 23.84
CA PRO A 235 3.45 3.62 23.67
C PRO A 235 4.93 4.06 23.68
N PRO A 236 5.82 3.53 24.54
CA PRO A 236 7.25 3.87 24.47
C PRO A 236 7.90 3.49 23.14
N ASP A 237 7.51 2.36 22.55
CA ASP A 237 8.02 1.93 21.25
C ASP A 237 7.62 2.91 20.15
N VAL A 238 6.37 3.39 20.19
CA VAL A 238 5.86 4.41 19.26
C VAL A 238 6.67 5.68 19.38
N ALA A 239 6.89 6.19 20.60
CA ALA A 239 7.68 7.39 20.82
C ALA A 239 9.13 7.24 20.31
N ALA A 240 9.79 6.12 20.62
CA ALA A 240 11.14 5.83 20.15
C ALA A 240 11.21 5.74 18.61
N TYR A 241 10.24 5.08 17.99
CA TYR A 241 10.17 4.97 16.54
C TYR A 241 9.96 6.33 15.87
N LEU A 242 9.08 7.17 16.40
CA LEU A 242 8.81 8.52 15.87
C LEU A 242 10.04 9.43 15.99
N ALA A 243 10.79 9.35 17.09
CA ALA A 243 12.04 10.10 17.25
C ALA A 243 13.08 9.69 16.20
N TRP A 244 13.35 8.39 16.09
CA TRP A 244 14.29 7.82 15.11
C TRP A 244 13.86 8.09 13.65
N ALA A 245 12.57 8.01 13.35
CA ALA A 245 12.04 8.26 12.01
C ALA A 245 12.34 9.68 11.51
N ARG A 246 12.31 10.68 12.41
CA ARG A 246 12.66 12.06 12.07
C ARG A 246 14.13 12.21 11.74
N GLU A 247 15.02 11.54 12.47
CA GLU A 247 16.45 11.53 12.19
C GLU A 247 16.76 10.88 10.83
N CYS A 248 15.90 9.97 10.36
CA CYS A 248 15.97 9.39 9.03
C CYS A 248 15.43 10.31 7.91
N GLY A 249 14.90 11.50 8.24
CA GLY A 249 14.33 12.45 7.28
C GLY A 249 12.87 12.19 6.92
N ALA A 250 12.15 11.33 7.65
CA ALA A 250 10.75 11.05 7.36
C ALA A 250 9.86 12.25 7.71
N GLY A 251 9.02 12.68 6.76
CA GLY A 251 7.96 13.67 7.02
C GLY A 251 6.65 13.03 7.50
N THR A 252 6.51 11.71 7.33
CA THR A 252 5.36 10.93 7.78
C THR A 252 5.79 9.57 8.31
N VAL A 253 5.12 9.10 9.36
CA VAL A 253 5.17 7.71 9.81
C VAL A 253 3.78 7.09 9.70
N VAL A 254 3.69 5.90 9.12
CA VAL A 254 2.46 5.12 9.01
C VAL A 254 2.62 3.85 9.85
N PHE A 255 1.87 3.78 10.95
CA PHE A 255 1.69 2.55 11.72
C PHE A 255 0.52 1.76 11.15
N ARG A 256 0.76 0.53 10.71
CA ARG A 256 -0.26 -0.36 10.15
C ARG A 256 -0.50 -1.55 11.06
N GLU A 257 -1.75 -1.83 11.37
CA GLU A 257 -2.15 -3.12 11.93
C GLU A 257 -1.95 -4.23 10.90
N PHE A 258 -1.67 -5.46 11.34
CA PHE A 258 -1.93 -6.62 10.50
C PHE A 258 -3.38 -6.63 10.03
N SER A 259 -3.59 -6.87 8.74
CA SER A 259 -4.94 -6.95 8.18
C SER A 259 -5.72 -8.09 8.83
N ARG A 260 -6.98 -7.82 9.16
CA ARG A 260 -7.92 -8.83 9.65
C ARG A 260 -8.24 -9.78 8.50
N LEU A 261 -8.05 -11.07 8.74
CA LEU A 261 -8.37 -12.11 7.75
C LEU A 261 -9.82 -12.55 7.93
N GLY A 262 -10.55 -12.72 6.83
CA GLY A 262 -11.85 -13.40 6.83
C GLY A 262 -11.71 -14.92 6.70
N ASP A 263 -12.84 -15.63 6.72
CA ASP A 263 -12.91 -17.10 6.72
C ASP A 263 -12.39 -17.76 5.44
N GLY A 264 -12.17 -16.98 4.38
CA GLY A 264 -11.64 -17.47 3.09
C GLY A 264 -10.16 -17.86 3.09
N TYR A 265 -9.43 -17.70 4.19
CA TYR A 265 -8.00 -18.00 4.29
C TYR A 265 -7.72 -19.33 5.02
N ARG A 266 -6.79 -20.13 4.49
CA ARG A 266 -6.33 -21.38 5.11
C ARG A 266 -5.43 -21.10 6.31
N ASP A 267 -5.43 -22.03 7.27
CA ASP A 267 -4.48 -21.99 8.37
C ASP A 267 -3.07 -22.41 7.93
N ASN A 268 -2.27 -21.43 7.50
CA ASN A 268 -0.87 -21.63 7.17
C ASN A 268 0.06 -20.83 8.11
N ALA A 269 1.38 -20.95 7.91
CA ALA A 269 2.36 -20.31 8.79
C ALA A 269 2.17 -18.79 8.90
N THR A 270 1.87 -18.11 7.78
CA THR A 270 1.60 -16.67 7.77
C THR A 270 0.31 -16.32 8.50
N ALA A 271 -0.79 -17.05 8.26
CA ALA A 271 -2.04 -16.81 8.98
C ALA A 271 -1.88 -17.01 10.49
N ARG A 272 -1.12 -18.03 10.92
CA ARG A 272 -0.77 -18.23 12.34
C ARG A 272 0.05 -17.07 12.89
N HIS A 273 1.09 -16.64 12.17
CA HIS A 273 1.93 -15.50 12.57
C HIS A 273 1.12 -14.21 12.74
N LEU A 274 0.24 -13.89 11.78
CA LEU A 274 -0.63 -12.71 11.87
C LEU A 274 -1.57 -12.75 13.07
N ARG A 275 -1.99 -13.93 13.55
CA ARG A 275 -2.81 -14.05 14.76
C ARG A 275 -1.98 -13.94 16.03
N THR A 276 -0.84 -14.63 16.09
CA THR A 276 -0.02 -14.72 17.31
C THR A 276 0.72 -13.42 17.60
N GLU A 277 1.25 -12.77 16.56
CA GLU A 277 2.08 -11.57 16.72
C GLU A 277 1.28 -10.27 16.62
N ARG A 278 -0.05 -10.34 16.50
CA ARG A 278 -0.90 -9.15 16.32
C ARG A 278 -0.81 -8.21 17.52
N VAL A 279 -0.62 -6.93 17.20
CA VAL A 279 -0.88 -5.81 18.11
C VAL A 279 -2.13 -5.11 17.60
N SER A 280 -3.15 -4.98 18.45
CA SER A 280 -4.35 -4.23 18.11
C SER A 280 -4.01 -2.75 17.99
N MET A 281 -4.24 -2.18 16.81
CA MET A 281 -4.06 -0.74 16.60
C MET A 281 -4.94 0.06 17.55
N ASP A 282 -6.18 -0.38 17.78
CA ASP A 282 -7.11 0.35 18.65
C ASP A 282 -6.63 0.38 20.10
N ALA A 283 -6.14 -0.74 20.60
CA ALA A 283 -5.60 -0.82 21.96
C ALA A 283 -4.33 0.04 22.10
N LEU A 284 -3.41 -0.06 21.13
CA LEU A 284 -2.16 0.70 21.16
C LEU A 284 -2.42 2.21 21.03
N LEU A 285 -3.26 2.63 20.09
CA LEU A 285 -3.57 4.03 19.87
C LEU A 285 -4.29 4.62 21.08
N THR A 286 -5.22 3.87 21.69
CA THR A 286 -5.84 4.30 22.96
C THR A 286 -4.78 4.51 24.04
N ALA A 287 -3.91 3.53 24.25
CA ALA A 287 -2.82 3.65 25.23
C ALA A 287 -1.87 4.82 24.93
N CYS A 288 -1.58 5.11 23.66
CA CYS A 288 -0.75 6.26 23.29
C CYS A 288 -1.44 7.59 23.61
N LEU A 289 -2.74 7.70 23.32
CA LEU A 289 -3.52 8.92 23.61
C LEU A 289 -3.64 9.16 25.12
N ASP A 290 -3.82 8.09 25.89
CA ASP A 290 -3.94 8.13 27.34
C ASP A 290 -2.60 8.34 28.07
N ASP A 291 -1.45 8.23 27.37
CA ASP A 291 -0.11 8.47 27.90
C ASP A 291 0.38 9.90 27.59
N PRO A 292 0.42 10.82 28.57
CA PRO A 292 0.85 12.21 28.34
C PRO A 292 2.34 12.36 28.04
N GLY A 293 3.16 11.33 28.22
CA GLY A 293 4.55 11.31 27.79
C GLY A 293 4.68 11.10 26.28
N VAL A 294 3.71 10.42 25.67
CA VAL A 294 3.69 10.08 24.24
C VAL A 294 2.83 11.07 23.45
N SER A 295 1.61 11.34 23.90
CA SER A 295 0.63 12.17 23.18
C SER A 295 0.84 13.67 23.32
N ARG A 296 1.81 14.13 24.12
CA ARG A 296 2.05 15.55 24.33
C ARG A 296 2.33 16.26 23.01
N GLY A 297 1.50 17.25 22.70
CA GLY A 297 1.60 18.03 21.47
C GLY A 297 1.07 17.30 20.24
N TRP A 298 0.34 16.19 20.39
CA TRP A 298 -0.37 15.57 19.26
C TRP A 298 -1.66 16.34 18.96
N THR A 299 -1.92 16.57 17.68
CA THR A 299 -3.15 17.17 17.17
C THR A 299 -3.80 16.19 16.21
N LEU A 300 -5.02 15.73 16.53
CA LEU A 300 -5.78 14.84 15.67
C LEU A 300 -6.32 15.63 14.47
N GLU A 301 -5.89 15.31 13.25
CA GLU A 301 -6.21 16.10 12.07
C GLU A 301 -7.50 15.59 11.41
N SER A 302 -7.53 14.31 11.02
CA SER A 302 -8.61 13.75 10.21
C SER A 302 -8.69 12.24 10.31
N LEU A 303 -9.87 11.69 10.03
CA LEU A 303 -10.04 10.27 9.73
C LEU A 303 -10.24 10.07 8.22
N THR A 304 -9.74 8.97 7.68
CA THR A 304 -10.10 8.47 6.36
C THR A 304 -10.72 7.10 6.48
N GLU A 305 -11.76 6.85 5.71
CA GLU A 305 -12.37 5.54 5.58
C GLU A 305 -12.39 5.09 4.13
N GLY A 306 -11.67 4.01 3.84
CA GLY A 306 -11.64 3.35 2.55
C GLY A 306 -12.61 2.18 2.47
N TYR A 307 -12.53 1.43 1.37
CA TYR A 307 -13.48 0.35 1.10
C TYR A 307 -13.23 -0.90 1.95
N TYR A 308 -12.04 -0.99 2.56
CA TYR A 308 -11.65 -2.09 3.45
C TYR A 308 -10.70 -1.68 4.58
N PHE A 309 -10.44 -0.38 4.73
CA PHE A 309 -9.48 0.14 5.71
C PHE A 309 -9.99 1.46 6.28
N TRP A 310 -9.44 1.87 7.40
CA TRP A 310 -9.55 3.24 7.88
C TRP A 310 -8.23 3.70 8.48
N ASN A 311 -8.01 5.01 8.51
CA ASN A 311 -6.86 5.57 9.18
C ASN A 311 -7.18 6.85 9.95
N LEU A 312 -6.45 7.06 11.03
CA LEU A 312 -6.34 8.33 11.74
C LEU A 312 -5.05 9.01 11.31
N ARG A 313 -5.16 10.26 10.88
CA ARG A 313 -4.02 11.16 10.66
C ARG A 313 -3.93 12.14 11.83
N LEU A 314 -2.73 12.29 12.37
CA LEU A 314 -2.41 13.27 13.40
C LEU A 314 -1.08 13.97 13.10
N ARG A 315 -0.87 15.10 13.77
CA ARG A 315 0.36 15.91 13.75
C ARG A 315 1.01 15.85 15.11
N THR A 316 2.32 15.69 15.18
CA THR A 316 3.06 15.89 16.44
C THR A 316 3.52 17.34 16.57
N GLY A 317 3.84 17.78 17.79
CA GLY A 317 4.26 19.17 18.06
C GLY A 317 5.55 19.59 17.35
N ASN A 318 6.32 18.62 16.81
CA ASN A 318 7.51 18.87 16.02
C ASN A 318 7.25 18.86 14.50
N GLY A 319 6.00 18.76 14.06
CA GLY A 319 5.59 18.82 12.66
C GLY A 319 5.48 17.47 11.94
N LEU A 320 5.91 16.35 12.53
CA LEU A 320 5.79 15.03 11.92
C LEU A 320 4.32 14.60 11.74
N THR A 321 3.94 14.11 10.54
CA THR A 321 2.65 13.44 10.32
C THR A 321 2.72 12.02 10.87
N VAL A 322 1.73 11.59 11.63
CA VAL A 322 1.58 10.18 12.03
C VAL A 322 0.24 9.67 11.56
N VAL A 323 0.24 8.49 10.96
CA VAL A 323 -0.95 7.80 10.49
C VAL A 323 -1.05 6.46 11.18
N PHE A 324 -2.19 6.17 11.82
CA PHE A 324 -2.52 4.83 12.30
C PHE A 324 -3.57 4.24 11.38
N GLU A 325 -3.33 3.04 10.84
CA GLU A 325 -4.18 2.41 9.83
C GLU A 325 -4.50 0.95 10.17
N SER A 326 -5.78 0.58 10.01
CA SER A 326 -6.27 -0.80 10.13
C SER A 326 -7.01 -1.20 8.87
N ALA A 327 -6.89 -2.47 8.48
CA ALA A 327 -7.47 -3.02 7.26
C ALA A 327 -8.14 -4.38 7.52
N ASP A 328 -9.16 -4.69 6.72
CA ASP A 328 -9.97 -5.90 6.82
C ASP A 328 -10.11 -6.56 5.44
N TYR A 329 -9.48 -7.72 5.25
CA TYR A 329 -9.54 -8.44 3.99
C TYR A 329 -10.90 -9.12 3.76
N GLY A 330 -11.68 -9.39 4.80
CA GLY A 330 -13.06 -9.84 4.63
C GLY A 330 -13.93 -8.74 4.01
N ALA A 331 -13.81 -7.51 4.51
CA ALA A 331 -14.49 -6.35 3.92
C ALA A 331 -14.04 -6.08 2.48
N MET A 332 -12.73 -6.23 2.20
CA MET A 332 -12.19 -6.11 0.84
C MET A 332 -12.87 -7.09 -0.14
N HIS A 333 -12.95 -8.37 0.23
CA HIS A 333 -13.57 -9.40 -0.60
C HIS A 333 -15.06 -9.16 -0.81
N ALA A 334 -15.78 -8.74 0.24
CA ALA A 334 -17.19 -8.39 0.14
C ALA A 334 -17.43 -7.21 -0.83
N ARG A 335 -16.52 -6.24 -0.87
CA ARG A 335 -16.59 -5.11 -1.82
C ARG A 335 -16.27 -5.54 -3.25
N HIS A 336 -15.24 -6.35 -3.47
CA HIS A 336 -14.95 -6.85 -4.82
C HIS A 336 -16.10 -7.69 -5.39
N ALA A 337 -16.82 -8.43 -4.52
CA ALA A 337 -17.99 -9.22 -4.92
C ALA A 337 -19.19 -8.38 -5.42
N THR A 338 -19.21 -7.05 -5.25
CA THR A 338 -20.28 -6.20 -5.80
C THR A 338 -20.18 -6.03 -7.32
N GLY A 339 -19.02 -6.34 -7.91
CA GLY A 339 -18.73 -6.12 -9.33
C GLY A 339 -18.26 -4.69 -9.67
N ASP A 340 -18.22 -3.80 -8.68
CA ASP A 340 -17.61 -2.48 -8.83
C ASP A 340 -16.08 -2.55 -8.72
N VAL A 341 -15.39 -1.63 -9.40
CA VAL A 341 -13.92 -1.62 -9.43
C VAL A 341 -13.38 -0.57 -8.45
N TYR A 342 -12.75 -1.04 -7.37
CA TYR A 342 -12.11 -0.18 -6.36
C TYR A 342 -10.59 -0.08 -6.52
N LYS A 343 -9.99 -0.99 -7.30
CA LYS A 343 -8.56 -1.05 -7.57
C LYS A 343 -8.30 -1.79 -8.88
N LEU A 344 -7.26 -1.36 -9.60
CA LEU A 344 -6.74 -2.01 -10.78
C LEU A 344 -5.37 -2.63 -10.48
N VAL A 345 -5.17 -3.89 -10.83
CA VAL A 345 -3.88 -4.57 -10.72
C VAL A 345 -3.54 -5.23 -12.05
N TYR A 346 -2.38 -4.91 -12.60
CA TYR A 346 -1.85 -5.53 -13.81
C TYR A 346 -0.78 -6.54 -13.43
N PHE A 347 -1.09 -7.82 -13.65
CA PHE A 347 -0.23 -8.93 -13.29
C PHE A 347 0.79 -9.27 -14.37
N ALA A 348 1.84 -9.97 -13.95
CA ALA A 348 2.94 -10.38 -14.83
C ALA A 348 2.52 -11.35 -15.95
N ASP A 349 1.39 -12.03 -15.80
CA ASP A 349 0.81 -12.89 -16.82
C ASP A 349 0.02 -12.14 -17.90
N GLY A 350 -0.04 -10.80 -17.84
CA GLY A 350 -0.66 -9.95 -18.85
C GLY A 350 -2.13 -9.62 -18.59
N GLN A 351 -2.68 -10.02 -17.43
CA GLN A 351 -4.06 -9.72 -17.05
C GLN A 351 -4.16 -8.42 -16.24
N LEU A 352 -5.12 -7.58 -16.60
CA LEU A 352 -5.61 -6.47 -15.79
C LEU A 352 -6.85 -6.94 -15.01
N CYS A 353 -6.81 -6.85 -13.68
CA CYS A 353 -7.84 -7.34 -12.78
C CYS A 353 -8.39 -6.21 -11.89
N ALA A 354 -9.62 -6.37 -11.40
CA ALA A 354 -10.25 -5.49 -10.41
C ALA A 354 -9.92 -5.88 -8.95
N GLY A 355 -8.73 -6.44 -8.70
CA GLY A 355 -8.36 -6.95 -7.38
C GLY A 355 -6.96 -7.52 -7.32
N TRP A 356 -6.59 -8.04 -6.15
CA TRP A 356 -5.24 -8.54 -5.84
C TRP A 356 -5.02 -10.02 -6.21
N GLU A 357 -5.93 -10.61 -6.97
CA GLU A 357 -5.93 -12.05 -7.27
C GLU A 357 -5.80 -12.28 -8.78
N PRO A 358 -4.68 -12.88 -9.23
CA PRO A 358 -4.54 -13.25 -10.63
C PRO A 358 -5.62 -14.23 -11.07
N GLY A 359 -6.15 -14.04 -12.28
CA GLY A 359 -7.21 -14.89 -12.83
C GLY A 359 -8.61 -14.63 -12.25
N HIS A 360 -8.75 -13.75 -11.26
CA HIS A 360 -10.05 -13.34 -10.71
C HIS A 360 -10.36 -11.90 -11.12
N ASP A 361 -11.64 -11.60 -11.32
CA ASP A 361 -12.16 -10.28 -11.72
C ASP A 361 -11.37 -9.66 -12.88
N VAL A 362 -11.05 -10.50 -13.88
CA VAL A 362 -10.26 -10.12 -15.06
C VAL A 362 -11.06 -9.13 -15.89
N LEU A 363 -10.51 -7.93 -16.07
CA LEU A 363 -11.10 -6.85 -16.86
C LEU A 363 -10.59 -6.86 -18.29
N LEU A 364 -9.33 -7.22 -18.50
CA LEU A 364 -8.69 -7.29 -19.80
C LEU A 364 -7.51 -8.28 -19.78
N ASP A 365 -7.46 -9.17 -20.77
CA ASP A 365 -6.27 -9.98 -21.04
C ASP A 365 -5.51 -9.37 -22.22
N THR A 366 -4.35 -8.78 -21.94
CA THR A 366 -3.59 -8.04 -22.97
C THR A 366 -2.79 -8.96 -23.88
N ARG A 367 -2.73 -10.27 -23.62
CA ARG A 367 -2.06 -11.24 -24.50
C ARG A 367 -2.91 -11.59 -25.71
N ILE A 368 -4.22 -11.49 -25.57
CA ILE A 368 -5.16 -11.75 -26.64
C ILE A 368 -5.24 -10.48 -27.48
N ALA A 369 -4.96 -10.59 -28.78
CA ALA A 369 -5.22 -9.49 -29.70
C ALA A 369 -6.73 -9.23 -29.69
N GLN A 370 -7.15 -8.05 -29.26
CA GLN A 370 -8.55 -7.66 -29.46
C GLN A 370 -8.78 -7.60 -30.97
N ALA A 371 -9.77 -8.35 -31.46
CA ALA A 371 -10.36 -8.05 -32.75
C ALA A 371 -10.90 -6.62 -32.65
N CYS A 372 -10.39 -5.72 -33.49
CA CYS A 372 -10.93 -4.37 -33.63
C CYS A 372 -12.44 -4.49 -33.89
N PRO A 373 -13.31 -3.80 -33.13
CA PRO A 373 -14.57 -3.34 -33.70
C PRO A 373 -14.29 -2.36 -34.84
#